data_AF-A0A442IRK9-F1
#
_entry.id   AF-A0A442IRK9-F1
#
_cell.length_a   1.000
_cell.length_b   1.000
_cell.length_c   1.000
_cell.angle_alpha   90.00
_cell.angle_beta   90.00
_cell.angle_gamma   90.00
#
_symmetry.space_group_name_H-M   'P 1'
#
loop_
_entity.id
_entity.type
_entity.pdbx_description
1 polymer ?
#
loop_
_entity_poly.entity_id
_entity_poly.type
_entity_poly.pdbx_seq_one_letter_code
_entity_poly.pdbx_strand_id
1 'polypeptide(L)'
;MGKTNLIDHVVQGADVVKCTTRIGAEVSNIKLSADLPDNTIAAINGLVLEHKVIFFRNQSHLDDAEQERFALRFGKLSQFPEGTRPILDIDSAGEDLRADIWHIDWSCMDAYPKISVLRAVVIPPVGGDTVWSNTAAAYLDLPLPLQRLANDLWAVHSFPGAYMQRYNEAL
;
A
#
# COMPACT_ATOMS: atom_id res chain seq x y z
N MET A 1 -20.87 -10.40 15.93
CA MET A 1 -20.43 -11.04 14.67
C MET A 1 -19.02 -10.55 14.37
N GLY A 2 -18.01 -11.42 14.50
CA GLY A 2 -16.60 -11.03 14.34
C GLY A 2 -16.21 -10.83 12.87
N LYS A 3 -15.25 -9.94 12.60
CA LYS A 3 -14.74 -9.62 11.24
C LYS A 3 -14.35 -10.85 10.41
N THR A 4 -13.90 -11.92 11.06
CA THR A 4 -13.56 -13.21 10.44
C THR A 4 -14.75 -13.83 9.67
N ASN A 5 -15.97 -13.65 10.17
CA ASN A 5 -17.19 -14.23 9.57
C ASN A 5 -17.62 -13.54 8.26
N LEU A 6 -17.17 -12.30 8.02
CA LEU A 6 -17.45 -11.57 6.78
C LEU A 6 -16.54 -12.00 5.62
N ILE A 7 -15.33 -12.45 5.94
CA ILE A 7 -14.34 -12.89 4.94
C ILE A 7 -14.80 -14.24 4.38
N ASP A 8 -15.09 -15.23 5.23
CA ASP A 8 -15.39 -16.61 4.82
C ASP A 8 -16.62 -16.77 3.89
N HIS A 9 -17.55 -15.81 3.88
CA HIS A 9 -18.72 -15.85 3.00
C HIS A 9 -18.47 -15.28 1.59
N VAL A 10 -17.39 -14.54 1.38
CA VAL A 10 -17.12 -13.81 0.14
C VAL A 10 -15.75 -14.16 -0.46
N VAL A 11 -14.76 -14.34 0.39
CA VAL A 11 -13.43 -14.85 0.05
C VAL A 11 -13.21 -16.07 0.93
N GLN A 12 -13.23 -17.27 0.33
CA GLN A 12 -13.01 -18.48 1.12
C GLN A 12 -11.62 -18.42 1.74
N GLY A 13 -11.46 -18.81 3.00
CA GLY A 13 -10.14 -18.86 3.63
C GLY A 13 -9.12 -19.73 2.86
N ALA A 14 -9.60 -20.73 2.10
CA ALA A 14 -8.80 -21.55 1.21
C ALA A 14 -8.20 -20.77 0.01
N ASP A 15 -8.79 -19.64 -0.36
CA ASP A 15 -8.31 -18.75 -1.43
C ASP A 15 -7.27 -17.74 -0.94
N VAL A 16 -6.93 -17.75 0.35
CA VAL A 16 -5.97 -16.83 0.96
C VAL A 16 -4.74 -17.61 1.44
N VAL A 17 -3.65 -17.51 0.69
CA VAL A 17 -2.39 -18.20 1.00
C VAL A 17 -1.39 -17.21 1.57
N LYS A 18 -1.03 -17.36 2.85
CA LYS A 18 -0.04 -16.51 3.51
C LYS A 18 1.34 -16.66 2.85
N CYS A 19 1.97 -15.55 2.52
CA CYS A 19 3.35 -15.54 2.00
C CYS A 19 4.37 -15.76 3.13
N THR A 20 4.09 -15.19 4.32
CA THR A 20 4.92 -15.34 5.51
C THR A 20 4.06 -15.43 6.78
N THR A 21 4.69 -15.64 7.93
CA THR A 21 4.01 -15.74 9.23
C THR A 21 3.29 -14.45 9.64
N ARG A 22 3.84 -13.27 9.30
CA ARG A 22 3.41 -11.98 9.87
C ARG A 22 3.05 -10.91 8.81
N ILE A 23 3.26 -11.16 7.53
CA ILE A 23 2.97 -10.21 6.45
C ILE A 23 2.80 -10.94 5.11
N GLY A 24 1.94 -10.41 4.25
CA GLY A 24 1.75 -10.91 2.90
C GLY A 24 0.75 -12.06 2.82
N ALA A 25 -0.19 -11.95 1.88
CA ALA A 25 -1.01 -13.06 1.43
C ALA A 25 -1.29 -12.94 -0.08
N GLU A 26 -1.31 -14.07 -0.78
CA GLU A 26 -1.84 -14.17 -2.12
C GLU A 26 -3.32 -14.54 -2.05
N VAL A 27 -4.15 -13.84 -2.82
CA VAL A 27 -5.59 -14.04 -2.88
C VAL A 27 -5.96 -14.52 -4.29
N SER A 28 -6.53 -15.72 -4.37
CA SER A 28 -6.96 -16.35 -5.62
C SER A 28 -8.46 -16.21 -5.86
N ASN A 29 -8.92 -16.63 -7.04
CA ASN A 29 -10.35 -16.74 -7.39
C ASN A 29 -11.16 -15.44 -7.34
N ILE A 30 -10.47 -14.29 -7.41
CA ILE A 30 -11.09 -12.96 -7.52
C ILE A 30 -10.55 -12.28 -8.78
N LYS A 31 -11.47 -11.85 -9.64
CA LYS A 31 -11.18 -10.94 -10.76
C LYS A 31 -11.42 -9.51 -10.28
N LEU A 32 -10.36 -8.70 -10.18
CA LEU A 32 -10.46 -7.34 -9.69
C LEU A 32 -11.26 -6.48 -10.67
N SER A 33 -12.21 -5.72 -10.13
CA SER A 33 -13.03 -4.76 -10.89
C SER A 33 -13.67 -3.75 -9.94
N ALA A 34 -13.98 -2.58 -10.46
CA ALA A 34 -14.81 -1.59 -9.78
C ALA A 34 -16.27 -2.04 -9.61
N ASP A 35 -16.70 -3.10 -10.28
CA ASP A 35 -18.06 -3.65 -10.19
C ASP A 35 -18.18 -4.74 -9.11
N LEU A 36 -17.09 -5.05 -8.38
CA LEU A 36 -17.14 -6.01 -7.29
C LEU A 36 -18.18 -5.58 -6.23
N PRO A 37 -18.99 -6.51 -5.71
CA PRO A 37 -19.93 -6.20 -4.64
C PRO A 37 -19.25 -5.55 -3.42
N ASP A 38 -19.95 -4.66 -2.71
CA ASP A 38 -19.38 -3.90 -1.57
C ASP A 38 -18.82 -4.81 -0.46
N ASN A 39 -19.46 -5.96 -0.21
CA ASN A 39 -18.96 -6.94 0.75
C ASN A 39 -17.61 -7.54 0.33
N THR A 40 -17.35 -7.66 -0.96
CA THR A 40 -16.07 -8.16 -1.51
C THR A 40 -14.98 -7.11 -1.32
N ILE A 41 -15.27 -5.84 -1.62
CA ILE A 41 -14.33 -4.74 -1.34
C ILE A 41 -14.02 -4.64 0.14
N ALA A 42 -15.03 -4.75 1.00
CA ALA A 42 -14.84 -4.75 2.45
C ALA A 42 -13.98 -5.93 2.93
N ALA A 43 -14.17 -7.12 2.36
CA ALA A 43 -13.35 -8.30 2.65
C ALA A 43 -11.89 -8.10 2.20
N ILE A 44 -11.66 -7.59 0.98
CA ILE A 44 -10.33 -7.27 0.47
C ILE A 44 -9.63 -6.25 1.39
N ASN A 45 -10.35 -5.19 1.80
CA ASN A 45 -9.81 -4.22 2.74
C ASN A 45 -9.49 -4.86 4.11
N GLY A 46 -10.31 -5.80 4.58
CA GLY A 46 -10.03 -6.60 5.78
C GLY A 46 -8.74 -7.41 5.65
N LEU A 47 -8.52 -8.06 4.51
CA LEU A 47 -7.31 -8.82 4.20
C LEU A 47 -6.07 -7.91 4.14
N VAL A 48 -6.16 -6.70 3.58
CA VAL A 48 -5.08 -5.70 3.64
C VAL A 48 -4.74 -5.35 5.09
N LEU A 49 -5.74 -5.09 5.93
CA LEU A 49 -5.50 -4.75 7.34
C LEU A 49 -4.87 -5.91 8.12
N GLU A 50 -5.24 -7.15 7.83
CA GLU A 50 -4.69 -8.34 8.47
C GLU A 50 -3.26 -8.63 8.00
N HIS A 51 -3.06 -8.73 6.68
CA HIS A 51 -1.83 -9.21 6.07
C HIS A 51 -0.86 -8.08 5.66
N LYS A 52 -1.25 -6.81 5.81
CA LYS A 52 -0.51 -5.58 5.48
C LYS A 52 -0.29 -5.35 3.99
N VAL A 53 0.00 -6.40 3.24
CA VAL A 53 0.08 -6.42 1.78
C VAL A 53 -0.59 -7.69 1.27
N ILE A 54 -1.30 -7.58 0.15
CA ILE A 54 -1.92 -8.73 -0.52
C ILE A 54 -1.66 -8.67 -2.02
N PHE A 55 -1.65 -9.84 -2.66
CA PHE A 55 -1.34 -10.00 -4.07
C PHE A 55 -2.49 -10.69 -4.81
N PHE A 56 -2.78 -10.22 -6.01
CA PHE A 56 -3.70 -10.87 -6.94
C PHE A 56 -2.93 -11.23 -8.21
N ARG A 57 -2.96 -12.50 -8.60
CA ARG A 57 -2.32 -12.97 -9.83
C ARG A 57 -3.29 -12.93 -11.00
N ASN A 58 -2.73 -12.95 -12.22
CA ASN A 58 -3.48 -13.12 -13.47
C ASN A 58 -4.57 -12.06 -13.72
N GLN A 59 -4.28 -10.81 -13.36
CA GLN A 59 -5.20 -9.66 -13.57
C GLN A 59 -4.90 -8.91 -14.87
N SER A 60 -4.62 -9.63 -15.96
CA SER A 60 -4.18 -9.03 -17.24
C SER A 60 -5.26 -8.23 -17.97
N HIS A 61 -6.51 -8.28 -17.50
CA HIS A 61 -7.60 -7.47 -18.03
C HIS A 61 -7.57 -6.01 -17.57
N LEU A 62 -6.92 -5.73 -16.42
CA LEU A 62 -6.90 -4.39 -15.84
C LEU A 62 -6.11 -3.41 -16.72
N ASP A 63 -6.78 -2.39 -17.23
CA ASP A 63 -6.17 -1.18 -17.78
C ASP A 63 -6.07 -0.06 -16.71
N ASP A 64 -5.48 1.09 -17.08
CA ASP A 64 -5.27 2.22 -16.16
C ASP A 64 -6.60 2.73 -15.59
N ALA A 65 -7.63 2.76 -16.43
CA ALA A 65 -8.94 3.25 -16.05
C ALA A 65 -9.65 2.26 -15.09
N GLU A 66 -9.51 0.96 -15.31
CA GLU A 66 -10.01 -0.08 -14.41
C GLU A 66 -9.26 -0.09 -13.07
N GLN A 67 -7.93 0.08 -13.07
CA GLN A 67 -7.14 0.21 -11.85
C GLN A 67 -7.58 1.44 -11.05
N GLU A 68 -7.79 2.58 -11.71
CA GLU A 68 -8.27 3.81 -11.08
C GLU A 68 -9.66 3.62 -10.44
N ARG A 69 -10.61 3.08 -11.21
CA ARG A 69 -11.97 2.81 -10.71
C ARG A 69 -11.98 1.81 -9.56
N PHE A 70 -11.13 0.79 -9.60
CA PHE A 70 -10.97 -0.15 -8.49
C PHE A 70 -10.39 0.52 -7.25
N ALA A 71 -9.34 1.33 -7.39
CA ALA A 71 -8.73 2.06 -6.29
C ALA A 71 -9.72 3.03 -5.60
N LEU A 72 -10.61 3.66 -6.37
CA LEU A 72 -11.69 4.52 -5.84
C LEU A 72 -12.64 3.79 -4.88
N ARG A 73 -12.76 2.46 -4.97
CA ARG A 73 -13.57 1.67 -4.03
C ARG A 73 -12.97 1.63 -2.62
N PHE A 74 -11.69 2.00 -2.46
CA PHE A 74 -11.01 2.08 -1.17
C PHE A 74 -10.96 3.51 -0.61
N GLY A 75 -11.32 4.54 -1.37
CA GLY A 75 -11.34 5.92 -0.91
C GLY A 75 -11.06 6.93 -2.02
N LYS A 76 -10.77 8.18 -1.63
CA LYS A 76 -10.33 9.21 -2.58
C LYS A 76 -8.89 8.94 -3.03
N LEU A 77 -8.64 9.11 -4.32
CA LEU A 77 -7.28 9.02 -4.87
C LEU A 77 -6.44 10.22 -4.43
N SER A 78 -5.16 9.96 -4.12
CA SER A 78 -4.19 11.01 -3.86
C SER A 78 -3.88 11.73 -5.17
N GLN A 79 -3.96 13.05 -5.17
CA GLN A 79 -3.61 13.91 -6.31
C GLN A 79 -2.28 14.60 -6.03
N PHE A 80 -1.26 13.85 -5.62
CA PHE A 80 0.02 14.45 -5.23
C PHE A 80 1.14 14.09 -6.21
N PRO A 81 1.92 15.07 -6.72
CA PRO A 81 1.71 16.52 -6.59
C PRO A 81 0.38 17.02 -7.19
N GLU A 82 -0.11 18.16 -6.72
CA GLU A 82 -1.41 18.71 -7.17
C GLU A 82 -1.43 18.90 -8.70
N GLY A 83 -2.50 18.45 -9.35
CA GLY A 83 -2.63 18.49 -10.81
C GLY A 83 -2.02 17.31 -11.57
N THR A 84 -1.47 16.29 -10.90
CA THR A 84 -1.03 15.06 -11.57
C THR A 84 -2.18 14.08 -11.83
N ARG A 85 -1.98 13.19 -12.81
CA ARG A 85 -2.84 12.02 -13.01
C ARG A 85 -2.81 11.15 -11.74
N PRO A 86 -3.93 10.50 -11.39
CA PRO A 86 -3.99 9.59 -10.25
C PRO A 86 -3.19 8.30 -10.47
N ILE A 87 -2.89 7.97 -11.73
CA ILE A 87 -1.98 6.89 -12.11
C ILE A 87 -0.57 7.48 -12.23
N LEU A 88 0.34 6.91 -11.45
CA LEU A 88 1.78 7.19 -11.52
C LEU A 88 2.48 6.01 -12.19
N ASP A 89 3.12 6.30 -13.32
CA ASP A 89 3.93 5.32 -14.04
C ASP A 89 5.29 5.17 -13.31
N ILE A 90 5.69 3.92 -13.06
CA ILE A 90 7.00 3.58 -12.48
C ILE A 90 7.78 2.82 -13.54
N ASP A 91 8.77 3.48 -14.14
CA ASP A 91 9.65 2.88 -15.14
C ASP A 91 11.09 2.76 -14.60
N SER A 92 11.47 1.54 -14.25
CA SER A 92 12.83 1.23 -13.78
C SER A 92 13.90 1.33 -14.87
N ALA A 93 13.53 1.34 -16.15
CA ALA A 93 14.48 1.47 -17.26
C ALA A 93 14.85 2.94 -17.53
N GLY A 94 14.04 3.89 -17.07
CA GLY A 94 14.27 5.33 -17.20
C GLY A 94 15.13 5.95 -16.08
N GLU A 95 15.21 7.28 -16.11
CA GLU A 95 15.72 8.10 -15.00
C GLU A 95 14.62 8.46 -13.98
N ASP A 96 13.47 7.79 -14.06
CA ASP A 96 12.30 8.05 -13.21
C ASP A 96 12.50 7.61 -11.74
N LEU A 97 11.46 7.84 -10.94
CA LEU A 97 11.40 7.50 -9.51
C LEU A 97 11.84 6.06 -9.22
N ARG A 98 12.79 5.91 -8.30
CA ARG A 98 13.26 4.62 -7.78
C ARG A 98 12.94 4.50 -6.29
N ALA A 99 12.52 3.30 -5.91
CA ALA A 99 12.18 2.90 -4.55
C ALA A 99 13.23 1.90 -4.03
N ASP A 100 14.50 2.27 -4.06
CA ASP A 100 15.65 1.40 -3.74
C ASP A 100 16.12 1.49 -2.28
N ILE A 101 15.42 2.26 -1.45
CA ILE A 101 15.59 2.34 0.00
C ILE A 101 14.27 2.06 0.73
N TRP A 102 14.35 1.53 1.96
CA TRP A 102 13.16 1.34 2.80
C TRP A 102 12.48 2.69 3.08
N HIS A 103 11.21 2.78 2.73
CA HIS A 103 10.42 4.00 2.92
C HIS A 103 8.94 3.65 3.14
N ILE A 104 8.16 4.68 3.46
CA ILE A 104 6.71 4.70 3.39
C ILE A 104 6.29 5.89 2.53
N ASP A 105 5.40 5.64 1.57
CA ASP A 105 4.94 6.64 0.60
C ASP A 105 4.39 7.89 1.29
N TRP A 106 4.91 9.06 0.89
CA TRP A 106 4.33 10.38 1.19
C TRP A 106 4.05 10.67 2.67
N SER A 107 4.81 10.07 3.60
CA SER A 107 4.67 10.32 5.05
C SER A 107 4.92 11.78 5.49
N CYS A 108 5.40 12.64 4.59
CA CYS A 108 5.50 14.09 4.78
C CYS A 108 4.17 14.84 4.60
N MET A 109 3.08 14.17 4.22
CA MET A 109 1.75 14.75 4.03
C MET A 109 0.88 14.59 5.29
N ASP A 110 0.09 15.62 5.63
CA ASP A 110 -0.85 15.56 6.77
C ASP A 110 -1.86 14.41 6.64
N ALA A 111 -2.39 14.20 5.43
CA ALA A 111 -3.28 13.10 5.07
C ALA A 111 -2.59 12.15 4.08
N TYR A 112 -1.53 11.48 4.54
CA TYR A 112 -0.77 10.53 3.72
C TYR A 112 -1.64 9.34 3.24
N PRO A 113 -1.27 8.68 2.13
CA PRO A 113 -2.05 7.58 1.57
C PRO A 113 -2.13 6.40 2.55
N LYS A 114 -3.35 5.88 2.74
CA LYS A 114 -3.56 4.70 3.58
C LYS A 114 -3.21 3.37 2.90
N ILE A 115 -3.34 3.31 1.57
CA ILE A 115 -3.12 2.13 0.72
C ILE A 115 -2.67 2.63 -0.65
N SER A 116 -1.73 1.91 -1.27
CA SER A 116 -1.35 2.05 -2.68
C SER A 116 -1.79 0.81 -3.46
N VAL A 117 -2.26 0.98 -4.69
CA VAL A 117 -2.59 -0.13 -5.62
C VAL A 117 -1.55 -0.11 -6.75
N LEU A 118 -0.66 -1.10 -6.76
CA LEU A 118 0.38 -1.26 -7.75
C LEU A 118 0.05 -2.40 -8.72
N ARG A 119 0.13 -2.14 -10.02
CA ARG A 119 -0.12 -3.13 -11.08
C ARG A 119 1.14 -3.32 -11.91
N ALA A 120 1.55 -4.57 -12.06
CA ALA A 120 2.61 -4.97 -12.97
C ALA A 120 2.15 -4.85 -14.44
N VAL A 121 2.89 -4.08 -15.26
CA VAL A 121 2.63 -3.92 -16.71
C VAL A 121 3.71 -4.63 -17.52
N VAL A 122 4.97 -4.26 -17.31
CA VAL A 122 6.14 -4.92 -17.91
C VAL A 122 7.04 -5.37 -16.76
N ILE A 123 7.31 -6.67 -16.67
CA ILE A 123 8.13 -7.27 -15.61
C ILE A 123 9.27 -8.06 -16.26
N PRO A 124 10.53 -7.86 -15.84
CA PRO A 124 11.65 -8.64 -16.36
C PRO A 124 11.52 -10.12 -15.95
N PRO A 125 12.13 -11.07 -16.70
CA PRO A 125 12.03 -12.49 -16.38
C PRO A 125 12.67 -12.86 -15.03
N VAL A 126 13.62 -12.06 -14.54
CA VAL A 126 14.29 -12.21 -13.25
C VAL A 126 14.66 -10.83 -12.70
N GLY A 127 14.56 -10.65 -11.38
CA GLY A 127 14.88 -9.40 -10.68
C GLY A 127 13.71 -8.41 -10.64
N GLY A 128 13.86 -7.34 -9.86
CA GLY A 128 12.79 -6.35 -9.66
C GLY A 128 11.80 -6.71 -8.56
N ASP A 129 12.16 -7.62 -7.66
CA ASP A 129 11.33 -7.97 -6.51
C ASP A 129 11.13 -6.76 -5.59
N THR A 130 9.91 -6.56 -5.14
CA THR A 130 9.58 -5.59 -4.10
C THR A 130 9.48 -6.30 -2.75
N VAL A 131 10.01 -5.68 -1.71
CA VAL A 131 9.95 -6.19 -0.33
C VAL A 131 9.14 -5.24 0.56
N TRP A 132 8.43 -5.81 1.52
CA TRP A 132 7.63 -5.08 2.52
C TRP A 132 8.01 -5.48 3.94
N SER A 133 7.77 -4.57 4.89
CA SER A 133 7.98 -4.81 6.32
C SER A 133 6.72 -4.49 7.12
N ASN A 134 6.50 -5.23 8.22
CA ASN A 134 5.34 -5.04 9.10
C ASN A 134 5.72 -4.16 10.30
N THR A 135 5.47 -2.86 10.18
CA THR A 135 5.77 -1.88 11.24
C THR A 135 4.94 -2.09 12.51
N ALA A 136 3.71 -2.62 12.39
CA ALA A 136 2.90 -2.95 13.56
C ALA A 136 3.52 -4.11 14.37
N ALA A 137 3.99 -5.15 13.69
CA ALA A 137 4.71 -6.24 14.35
C ALA A 137 6.04 -5.76 14.94
N ALA A 138 6.78 -4.92 14.21
CA ALA A 138 8.04 -4.34 14.70
C ALA A 138 7.83 -3.54 15.99
N TYR A 139 6.77 -2.72 16.06
CA TYR A 139 6.42 -1.98 17.28
C TYR A 139 6.06 -2.93 18.44
N LEU A 140 5.24 -3.96 18.20
CA LEU A 140 4.82 -4.90 19.24
C LEU A 140 5.96 -5.76 19.80
N ASP A 141 6.99 -6.02 19.00
CA ASP A 141 8.18 -6.77 19.41
C ASP A 141 9.20 -5.91 20.19
N LEU A 142 9.04 -4.58 20.22
CA LEU A 142 9.91 -3.72 21.01
C LEU A 142 9.81 -4.06 22.50
N PRO A 143 10.92 -4.04 23.27
CA PRO A 143 10.86 -4.03 24.72
C PRO A 143 9.96 -2.90 25.25
N LEU A 144 9.23 -3.16 26.34
CA LEU A 144 8.28 -2.20 26.92
C LEU A 144 8.86 -0.78 27.13
N PRO A 145 10.14 -0.59 27.55
CA PRO A 145 10.72 0.75 27.63
C PRO A 145 10.78 1.48 26.28
N LEU A 146 11.09 0.78 25.19
CA LEU A 146 11.16 1.37 23.85
C LEU A 146 9.77 1.63 23.27
N GLN A 147 8.78 0.78 23.53
CA GLN A 147 7.38 1.05 23.15
C GLN A 147 6.87 2.34 23.82
N ARG A 148 7.15 2.52 25.11
CA ARG A 148 6.79 3.75 25.85
C ARG A 148 7.48 4.97 25.27
N LEU A 149 8.79 4.89 25.01
CA LEU A 149 9.52 5.96 24.37
C LEU A 149 8.89 6.33 23.01
N ALA A 150 8.61 5.33 22.16
CA ALA A 150 8.03 5.57 20.84
C ALA A 150 6.63 6.20 20.90
N ASN A 151 5.84 5.94 21.96
CA ASN A 151 4.52 6.55 22.14
C ASN A 151 4.55 8.05 22.44
N ASP A 152 5.65 8.53 23.02
CA ASP A 152 5.77 9.91 23.49
C ASP A 152 6.61 10.79 22.54
N LEU A 153 7.21 10.20 21.50
CA LEU A 153 8.06 10.90 20.54
C LEU A 153 7.32 11.30 19.27
N TRP A 154 7.80 12.37 18.65
CA TRP A 154 7.39 12.84 17.34
C TRP A 154 8.56 12.84 16.38
N ALA A 155 8.29 12.50 15.11
CA ALA A 155 9.26 12.57 14.02
C ALA A 155 8.78 13.59 12.98
N VAL A 156 9.72 14.40 12.46
CA VAL A 156 9.45 15.32 11.36
C VAL A 156 9.72 14.60 10.03
N HIS A 157 8.71 14.53 9.18
CA HIS A 157 8.81 13.95 7.84
C HIS A 157 8.77 15.11 6.83
N SER A 158 9.75 15.17 5.93
CA SER A 158 9.83 16.23 4.91
C SER A 158 10.46 15.69 3.64
N PHE A 159 10.15 16.33 2.51
CA PHE A 159 10.74 15.96 1.22
C PHE A 159 12.18 16.49 1.12
N PRO A 160 13.12 15.74 0.51
CA PRO A 160 14.46 16.28 0.21
C PRO A 160 14.33 17.59 -0.58
N GLY A 161 14.87 18.68 -0.02
CA GLY A 161 14.75 20.04 -0.56
C GLY A 161 13.83 21.00 0.20
N ALA A 162 12.87 20.49 1.00
CA ALA A 162 11.97 21.34 1.80
C ALA A 162 12.69 22.14 2.90
N TYR A 163 13.81 21.63 3.41
CA TYR A 163 14.66 22.36 4.35
C TYR A 163 15.33 23.61 3.75
N MET A 164 15.61 23.63 2.44
CA MET A 164 16.23 24.78 1.77
C MET A 164 15.26 25.97 1.63
N GLN A 165 13.95 25.71 1.60
CA GLN A 165 12.95 26.75 1.43
C GLN A 165 12.69 27.53 2.73
N ARG A 166 12.61 26.83 3.87
CA ARG A 166 12.47 27.48 5.20
C ARG A 166 13.67 28.32 5.62
N TYR A 167 14.87 28.04 5.12
CA TYR A 167 16.06 28.84 5.45
C TYR A 167 16.07 30.18 4.68
N ASN A 168 15.49 30.22 3.48
CA ASN A 168 15.42 31.43 2.66
C ASN A 168 14.27 32.38 3.05
N GLU A 169 13.25 31.89 3.75
CA GLU A 169 12.14 32.71 4.26
C GLU A 169 12.41 33.29 5.66
N ALA A 170 13.50 32.86 6.32
CA ALA A 170 13.91 33.32 7.65
C ALA A 170 15.08 34.33 7.61
N LEU A 171 15.46 34.81 6.43
CA LEU A 171 16.42 35.90 6.17
C LEU A 171 15.69 37.05 5.46
#